data_AF-A0AAD6IZF0-F1
#
_entry.id   AF-A0AAD6IZF0-F1
#
_cell.length_a   1.000
_cell.length_b   1.000
_cell.length_c   1.000
_cell.angle_alpha   90.00
_cell.angle_beta   90.00
_cell.angle_gamma   90.00
#
_symmetry.space_group_name_H-M   'P 1'
#
loop_
_entity.id
_entity.type
_entity.pdbx_description
1 polymer ?
#
loop_
_entity_poly.entity_id
_entity_poly.type
_entity_poly.pdbx_seq_one_letter_code
_entity_poly.pdbx_strand_id
1 'polypeptide(L)'
;MPSRCPPECAPGYMASKRTSRPFSTTTSIESPPPVTMSTQDASKAIPLAFAHEQTPVRLLELPPSLLSLIENSTFKGSSPVLKIKAPPAISSSSSTDGSNASPSSSSHIPTSAVLTTANETFTIRSVHSSNSIYILKPVLVPTVPDGDGDNDDADSDTEMALEDLPPKPGMLVTSICGSHLELIPSKPDTELILRSLLAEYPSPETPPKRPSDPPSKAHVLQDTPVSDAEFAQGWIDATAFELDGWAVRLSPASALLIFRSVTTIMYAASGVDNTWRTAGVDISDIMRAVDEDGELEDWPKDAIRAVLRGAWDVKKGTDGSLAYTFDAAHAAKWAGKHILLANPDKSFHESQFLSTWRDAVPADCTDHVALAALEGQYTQSALGIVRYIHGSAAAAEASSTSSSSAASKKKKWHEKFAATKKRAASAFAAPVYAPRKTAPPALIHITRGPIPLNSVRGPSSLTIFASIDAIDRLYTYNSH
;
A
#
# COMPACT_ATOMS: atom_id res chain seq x y z
N MET A 1 21.15 -17.00 60.12
CA MET A 1 21.81 -18.32 59.99
C MET A 1 20.92 -19.24 59.18
N PRO A 2 21.43 -20.04 58.22
CA PRO A 2 22.67 -19.92 57.42
C PRO A 2 22.32 -19.59 55.95
N SER A 3 23.07 -18.75 55.22
CA SER A 3 24.46 -18.92 54.74
C SER A 3 24.61 -20.07 53.74
N ARG A 4 24.82 -19.75 52.45
CA ARG A 4 25.61 -20.57 51.50
C ARG A 4 25.96 -19.79 50.21
N CYS A 5 27.13 -19.19 50.22
CA CYS A 5 28.11 -19.17 49.12
C CYS A 5 29.05 -20.40 49.30
N PRO A 6 30.06 -20.71 48.45
CA PRO A 6 30.32 -20.49 47.01
C PRO A 6 30.65 -21.87 46.33
N PRO A 7 31.50 -22.07 45.27
CA PRO A 7 32.88 -21.56 45.08
C PRO A 7 33.27 -21.06 43.66
N GLU A 8 34.29 -20.20 43.67
CA GLU A 8 35.21 -19.90 42.56
C GLU A 8 36.03 -21.13 42.13
N CYS A 9 36.39 -21.20 40.84
CA CYS A 9 37.65 -21.75 40.35
C CYS A 9 38.05 -21.00 39.07
N ALA A 10 39.26 -20.44 39.08
CA ALA A 10 39.92 -19.69 38.01
C ALA A 10 40.67 -20.66 37.03
N PRO A 11 41.74 -20.23 36.32
CA PRO A 11 41.79 -19.46 35.08
C PRO A 11 42.56 -20.18 33.95
N GLY A 12 42.62 -19.57 32.75
CA GLY A 12 43.73 -19.76 31.81
C GLY A 12 43.35 -20.33 30.44
N TYR A 13 43.67 -19.59 29.37
CA TYR A 13 44.75 -19.96 28.44
C TYR A 13 44.85 -18.93 27.31
N MET A 14 46.02 -18.29 27.23
CA MET A 14 46.50 -17.65 26.01
C MET A 14 46.76 -18.72 24.93
N ALA A 15 46.43 -18.42 23.67
CA ALA A 15 47.17 -18.98 22.54
C ALA A 15 47.06 -18.07 21.31
N SER A 16 48.14 -17.35 21.04
CA SER A 16 48.46 -16.77 19.75
C SER A 16 48.51 -17.84 18.66
N LYS A 17 47.99 -17.53 17.47
CA LYS A 17 48.53 -18.07 16.21
C LYS A 17 48.75 -16.93 15.21
N ARG A 18 49.97 -16.40 15.26
CA ARG A 18 50.66 -15.82 14.11
C ARG A 18 50.78 -16.93 13.06
N THR A 19 50.25 -16.69 11.86
CA THR A 19 50.63 -17.47 10.68
C THR A 19 51.38 -16.53 9.75
N SER A 20 52.70 -16.56 9.89
CA SER A 20 53.67 -16.07 8.93
C SER A 20 53.54 -16.84 7.62
N ARG A 21 53.42 -16.12 6.50
CA ARG A 21 53.71 -16.66 5.16
C ARG A 21 54.93 -15.93 4.56
N PRO A 22 55.75 -16.63 3.78
CA PRO A 22 57.14 -16.25 3.54
C PRO A 22 57.32 -15.26 2.39
N PHE A 23 58.45 -14.55 2.50
CA PHE A 23 59.14 -13.81 1.44
C PHE A 23 59.21 -14.62 0.14
N SER A 24 58.78 -14.00 -0.96
CA SER A 24 59.19 -14.38 -2.32
C SER A 24 59.87 -13.18 -2.97
N THR A 25 61.15 -13.38 -3.24
CA THR A 25 62.07 -12.53 -3.96
C THR A 25 61.52 -12.19 -5.36
N THR A 26 61.28 -10.91 -5.64
CA THR A 26 60.86 -10.45 -6.97
C THR A 26 62.09 -10.10 -7.79
N THR A 27 62.44 -11.00 -8.70
CA THR A 27 63.42 -10.77 -9.77
C THR A 27 62.78 -9.81 -10.79
N SER A 28 63.39 -8.65 -10.98
CA SER A 28 62.99 -7.70 -12.03
C SER A 28 63.34 -8.27 -13.40
N ILE A 29 62.32 -8.68 -14.15
CA ILE A 29 62.40 -8.91 -15.59
C ILE A 29 61.51 -7.84 -16.22
N GLU A 30 62.18 -6.87 -16.85
CA GLU A 30 61.58 -5.81 -17.66
C GLU A 30 60.89 -6.45 -18.86
N SER A 31 59.61 -6.74 -18.69
CA SER A 31 58.72 -7.12 -19.79
C SER A 31 58.34 -5.85 -20.56
N PRO A 32 58.38 -5.86 -21.90
CA PRO A 32 57.92 -4.71 -22.69
C PRO A 32 56.45 -4.40 -22.34
N PRO A 33 56.05 -3.11 -22.40
CA PRO A 33 54.72 -2.70 -21.99
C PRO A 33 53.68 -3.52 -22.77
N PRO A 34 52.69 -4.12 -22.10
CA PRO A 34 51.60 -4.76 -22.81
C PRO A 34 50.95 -3.68 -23.67
N VAL A 35 51.04 -3.85 -25.00
CA VAL A 35 50.30 -3.04 -25.95
C VAL A 35 48.83 -3.32 -25.67
N THR A 36 48.23 -2.51 -24.80
CA THR A 36 46.80 -2.50 -24.58
C THR A 36 46.17 -2.08 -25.89
N MET A 37 45.69 -3.06 -26.64
CA MET A 37 44.78 -2.90 -27.79
C MET A 37 43.44 -2.33 -27.28
N SER A 38 43.46 -1.13 -26.71
CA SER A 38 42.26 -0.33 -26.53
C SER A 38 41.96 0.28 -27.89
N THR A 39 41.06 -0.35 -28.63
CA THR A 39 40.56 0.13 -29.93
C THR A 39 39.63 1.35 -29.78
N GLN A 40 39.50 1.89 -28.56
CA GLN A 40 38.70 3.07 -28.28
C GLN A 40 39.55 4.31 -28.45
N ASP A 41 39.24 5.07 -29.50
CA ASP A 41 39.71 6.41 -29.76
C ASP A 41 39.51 7.29 -28.51
N ALA A 42 40.59 7.57 -27.78
CA ALA A 42 40.57 8.31 -26.52
C ALA A 42 39.96 9.72 -26.67
N SER A 43 40.02 10.27 -27.89
CA SER A 43 39.39 11.56 -28.23
C SER A 43 37.85 11.53 -28.16
N LYS A 44 37.23 10.34 -28.09
CA LYS A 44 35.77 10.13 -27.98
C LYS A 44 35.34 9.59 -26.63
N ALA A 45 36.25 9.48 -25.66
CA ALA A 45 35.90 9.04 -24.31
C ALA A 45 35.02 10.09 -23.61
N ILE A 46 33.92 9.65 -22.99
CA ILE A 46 33.09 10.49 -22.13
C ILE A 46 33.69 10.44 -20.72
N PRO A 47 34.16 11.55 -20.15
CA PRO A 47 34.70 11.56 -18.79
C PRO A 47 33.66 11.07 -17.79
N LEU A 48 34.05 10.13 -16.92
CA LEU A 48 33.23 9.61 -15.83
C LEU A 48 33.88 9.94 -14.50
N ALA A 49 33.16 10.63 -13.62
CA ALA A 49 33.62 10.97 -12.27
C ALA A 49 32.64 10.45 -11.22
N PHE A 50 33.10 10.32 -9.98
CA PHE A 50 32.26 10.04 -8.82
C PHE A 50 32.03 11.31 -8.02
N ALA A 51 30.78 11.60 -7.66
CA ALA A 51 30.46 12.72 -6.78
C ALA A 51 31.06 12.46 -5.38
N HIS A 52 31.65 13.49 -4.77
CA HIS A 52 32.17 13.41 -3.41
C HIS A 52 31.05 13.15 -2.38
N GLU A 53 29.89 13.79 -2.59
CA GLU A 53 28.67 13.58 -1.80
C GLU A 53 27.68 12.73 -2.59
N GLN A 54 27.36 11.54 -2.07
CA GLN A 54 26.35 10.68 -2.68
C GLN A 54 24.96 11.08 -2.21
N THR A 55 24.07 11.33 -3.17
CA THR A 55 22.66 11.64 -2.88
C THR A 55 21.93 10.38 -2.40
N PRO A 56 21.08 10.46 -1.36
CA PRO A 56 20.32 9.33 -0.82
C PRO A 56 19.12 9.00 -1.73
N VAL A 57 19.39 8.67 -2.98
CA VAL A 57 18.38 8.27 -3.95
C VAL A 57 18.00 6.82 -3.72
N ARG A 58 16.72 6.51 -3.88
CA ARG A 58 16.17 5.15 -3.91
C ARG A 58 15.44 4.95 -5.22
N LEU A 59 15.61 3.77 -5.81
CA LEU A 59 14.86 3.37 -6.98
C LEU A 59 13.50 2.83 -6.54
N LEU A 60 12.43 3.33 -7.13
CA LEU A 60 11.06 2.88 -6.89
C LEU A 60 10.47 2.37 -8.19
N GLU A 61 9.99 1.13 -8.20
CA GLU A 61 9.24 0.56 -9.31
C GLU A 61 7.87 1.22 -9.38
N LEU A 62 7.47 1.65 -10.58
CA LEU A 62 6.19 2.32 -10.81
C LEU A 62 5.25 1.39 -11.61
N PRO A 63 4.23 0.80 -10.95
CA PRO A 63 3.13 0.15 -11.62
C PRO A 63 2.48 1.05 -12.69
N PRO A 64 1.93 0.48 -13.78
CA PRO A 64 1.33 1.26 -14.87
C PRO A 64 0.26 2.28 -14.42
N SER A 65 -0.53 1.96 -13.39
CA SER A 65 -1.53 2.87 -12.82
C SER A 65 -0.90 4.11 -12.18
N LEU A 66 0.20 3.93 -11.43
CA LEU A 66 0.94 5.02 -10.80
C LEU A 66 1.72 5.85 -11.83
N LEU A 67 2.33 5.20 -12.83
CA LEU A 67 2.99 5.91 -13.92
C LEU A 67 1.99 6.81 -14.67
N SER A 68 0.83 6.25 -15.02
CA SER A 68 -0.26 7.01 -15.67
C SER A 68 -0.73 8.18 -14.81
N LEU A 69 -0.82 7.99 -13.48
CA LEU A 69 -1.20 9.06 -12.54
C LEU A 69 -0.16 10.19 -12.54
N ILE A 70 1.14 9.86 -12.52
CA ILE A 70 2.25 10.82 -12.53
C ILE A 70 2.36 11.56 -13.87
N GLU A 71 2.17 10.86 -14.99
CA GLU A 71 2.20 11.49 -16.32
C GLU A 71 1.01 12.43 -16.53
N ASN A 72 -0.21 11.99 -16.16
CA ASN A 72 -1.43 12.78 -16.33
C ASN A 72 -1.46 14.05 -15.46
N SER A 73 -0.93 13.96 -14.24
CA SER A 73 -0.84 15.09 -13.30
C SER A 73 0.16 16.14 -13.76
N THR A 74 1.31 15.70 -14.28
CA THR A 74 2.32 16.59 -14.87
C THR A 74 1.73 17.42 -16.01
N PHE A 75 0.82 16.83 -16.80
CA PHE A 75 0.17 17.53 -17.91
C PHE A 75 -0.98 18.45 -17.48
N LYS A 76 -1.72 18.10 -16.42
CA LYS A 76 -2.91 18.85 -15.95
C LYS A 76 -2.60 19.94 -14.91
N GLY A 77 -1.34 20.07 -14.50
CA GLY A 77 -0.90 21.12 -13.55
C GLY A 77 -1.25 20.86 -12.09
N SER A 78 -1.88 19.73 -11.76
CA SER A 78 -2.11 19.29 -10.37
C SER A 78 -1.17 18.13 -10.06
N SER A 79 -0.15 18.35 -9.22
CA SER A 79 0.74 17.27 -8.79
C SER A 79 -0.06 16.19 -8.03
N PRO A 80 0.17 14.90 -8.31
CA PRO A 80 -0.58 13.84 -7.65
C PRO A 80 -0.08 13.73 -6.20
N VAL A 81 -1.01 13.52 -5.27
CA VAL A 81 -0.65 13.34 -3.86
C VAL A 81 -0.36 11.85 -3.63
N LEU A 82 0.93 11.54 -3.41
CA LEU A 82 1.39 10.22 -2.99
C LEU A 82 1.85 10.32 -1.54
N LYS A 83 1.36 9.44 -0.66
CA LYS A 83 1.72 9.43 0.76
C LYS A 83 2.33 8.08 1.12
N ILE A 84 3.49 8.10 1.77
CA ILE A 84 4.04 6.91 2.41
C ILE A 84 3.52 6.88 3.84
N LYS A 85 2.77 5.83 4.18
CA LYS A 85 2.26 5.60 5.53
C LYS A 85 2.94 4.36 6.11
N ALA A 86 3.19 4.37 7.41
CA ALA A 86 3.66 3.20 8.14
C ALA A 86 2.84 3.09 9.43
N PRO A 87 2.54 1.88 9.91
CA PRO A 87 1.92 1.72 11.20
C PRO A 87 2.79 2.37 12.29
N PRO A 88 2.20 2.89 13.38
CA PRO A 88 2.97 3.36 14.51
C PRO A 88 3.89 2.23 14.97
N ALA A 89 5.18 2.56 15.16
CA ALA A 89 6.12 1.59 15.71
C ALA A 89 5.55 1.18 17.07
N ILE A 90 5.10 -0.08 17.19
CA ILE A 90 4.74 -0.66 18.47
C ILE A 90 6.06 -0.72 19.23
N SER A 91 6.38 0.37 19.93
CA SER A 91 7.49 0.40 20.86
C SER A 91 7.20 -0.72 21.84
N SER A 92 8.04 -1.75 21.79
CA SER A 92 8.02 -2.95 22.62
C SER A 92 8.32 -2.65 24.10
N SER A 93 7.90 -1.47 24.57
CA SER A 93 8.24 -0.85 25.84
C SER A 93 6.98 -0.55 26.65
N SER A 94 6.25 -1.58 27.07
CA SER A 94 5.36 -1.49 28.24
C SER A 94 4.84 -2.86 28.70
N SER A 95 5.74 -3.81 28.98
CA SER A 95 5.39 -5.01 29.77
C SER A 95 6.49 -5.35 30.79
N THR A 96 6.57 -4.55 31.84
CA THR A 96 7.29 -4.91 33.08
C THR A 96 6.42 -5.67 34.10
N ASP A 97 5.14 -5.93 33.81
CA ASP A 97 4.32 -6.79 34.66
C ASP A 97 4.15 -8.18 34.05
N GLY A 98 4.79 -9.16 34.68
CA GLY A 98 4.92 -10.56 34.26
C GLY A 98 3.65 -11.39 34.32
N SER A 99 2.54 -10.91 33.77
CA SER A 99 1.40 -11.78 33.45
C SER A 99 1.62 -12.45 32.09
N ASN A 100 1.78 -13.77 32.08
CA ASN A 100 1.82 -14.66 30.91
C ASN A 100 0.51 -14.60 30.08
N ALA A 101 0.16 -13.44 29.53
CA ALA A 101 -0.82 -13.31 28.48
C ALA A 101 -0.11 -13.62 27.15
N SER A 102 -0.40 -14.80 26.61
CA SER A 102 -0.01 -15.19 25.25
C SER A 102 -0.37 -14.06 24.26
N PRO A 103 0.51 -13.69 23.30
CA PRO A 103 0.24 -12.61 22.35
C PRO A 103 -0.99 -12.99 21.50
N SER A 104 -2.15 -12.51 21.90
CA SER A 104 -3.41 -12.75 21.21
C SER A 104 -3.42 -11.95 19.92
N SER A 105 -3.03 -12.59 18.81
CA SER A 105 -3.63 -12.48 17.46
C SER A 105 -3.98 -11.12 16.85
N SER A 106 -3.53 -9.97 17.39
CA SER A 106 -3.83 -8.63 16.86
C SER A 106 -2.95 -8.25 15.65
N SER A 107 -2.60 -9.22 14.80
CA SER A 107 -1.72 -9.03 13.64
C SER A 107 -2.44 -8.48 12.40
N HIS A 108 -3.57 -7.78 12.57
CA HIS A 108 -4.38 -7.30 11.46
C HIS A 108 -3.85 -6.00 10.86
N ILE A 109 -3.00 -5.27 11.59
CA ILE A 109 -2.31 -4.09 11.09
C ILE A 109 -1.11 -4.56 10.24
N PRO A 110 -1.01 -4.16 8.96
CA PRO A 110 0.13 -4.54 8.14
C PRO A 110 1.40 -3.92 8.73
N THR A 111 2.43 -4.74 8.92
CA THR A 111 3.70 -4.36 9.58
C THR A 111 4.66 -3.59 8.67
N SER A 112 4.37 -3.58 7.37
CA SER A 112 5.17 -2.92 6.33
C SER A 112 4.68 -1.51 6.04
N ALA A 113 5.60 -0.61 5.65
CA ALA A 113 5.22 0.66 5.05
C ALA A 113 4.42 0.45 3.74
N VAL A 114 3.50 1.36 3.48
CA VAL A 114 2.66 1.38 2.28
C VAL A 114 2.80 2.71 1.56
N LEU A 115 2.70 2.68 0.24
CA LEU A 115 2.47 3.86 -0.59
C LEU A 115 0.98 3.95 -0.89
N THR A 116 0.39 5.10 -0.65
CA THR A 116 -1.05 5.34 -0.87
C THR A 116 -1.24 6.45 -1.90
N THR A 117 -2.20 6.23 -2.80
CA THR A 117 -2.81 7.28 -3.62
C THR A 117 -4.08 7.77 -2.91
N ALA A 118 -4.92 8.55 -3.61
CA ALA A 118 -6.24 8.89 -3.10
C ALA A 118 -7.15 7.66 -2.92
N ASN A 119 -6.94 6.59 -3.70
CA ASN A 119 -7.89 5.47 -3.84
C ASN A 119 -7.28 4.06 -3.78
N GLU A 120 -5.96 3.93 -3.81
CA GLU A 120 -5.26 2.64 -3.87
C GLU A 120 -4.10 2.61 -2.87
N THR A 121 -3.88 1.42 -2.29
CA THR A 121 -2.75 1.15 -1.39
C THR A 121 -1.79 0.13 -2.00
N PHE A 122 -0.50 0.41 -1.96
CA PHE A 122 0.57 -0.45 -2.43
C PHE A 122 1.51 -0.80 -1.27
N THR A 123 1.70 -2.08 -1.00
CA THR A 123 2.71 -2.55 -0.06
C THR A 123 4.10 -2.34 -0.65
N ILE A 124 5.01 -1.76 0.14
CA ILE A 124 6.39 -1.51 -0.28
C ILE A 124 7.25 -2.71 0.11
N ARG A 125 7.93 -3.31 -0.86
CA ARG A 125 8.93 -4.37 -0.64
C ARG A 125 10.30 -3.91 -1.12
N SER A 126 11.35 -4.19 -0.34
CA SER A 126 12.73 -3.98 -0.78
C SER A 126 13.26 -5.22 -1.49
N VAL A 127 13.78 -5.06 -2.71
CA VAL A 127 14.40 -6.12 -3.51
C VAL A 127 15.87 -5.82 -3.71
N HIS A 128 16.72 -6.65 -3.11
CA HIS A 128 18.17 -6.54 -3.23
C HIS A 128 18.65 -7.08 -4.58
N SER A 129 19.66 -6.41 -5.14
CA SER A 129 20.30 -6.79 -6.39
C SER A 129 21.77 -7.14 -6.13
N SER A 130 22.25 -8.21 -6.77
CA SER A 130 23.69 -8.51 -6.81
C SER A 130 24.45 -7.62 -7.79
N ASN A 131 23.74 -6.85 -8.63
CA ASN A 131 24.33 -5.98 -9.62
C ASN A 131 24.59 -4.59 -9.04
N SER A 132 25.72 -3.98 -9.39
CA SER A 132 26.00 -2.57 -9.06
C SER A 132 25.22 -1.65 -10.00
N ILE A 133 24.27 -0.91 -9.46
CA ILE A 133 23.48 0.08 -10.22
C ILE A 133 24.01 1.47 -9.91
N TYR A 134 24.46 2.19 -10.93
CA TYR A 134 24.98 3.55 -10.82
C TYR A 134 23.96 4.56 -11.35
N ILE A 135 23.64 5.58 -10.56
CA ILE A 135 22.79 6.70 -10.99
C ILE A 135 23.70 7.81 -11.51
N LEU A 136 23.62 8.04 -12.82
CA LEU A 136 24.47 8.99 -13.51
C LEU A 136 23.72 10.30 -13.76
N LYS A 137 24.38 11.42 -13.51
CA LYS A 137 23.91 12.76 -13.86
C LYS A 137 24.81 13.33 -14.97
N PRO A 138 24.26 13.81 -16.08
CA PRO A 138 25.04 14.52 -17.09
C PRO A 138 25.66 15.78 -16.47
N VAL A 139 26.95 16.02 -16.74
CA VAL A 139 27.68 17.20 -16.27
C VAL A 139 28.50 17.78 -17.42
N LEU A 140 28.67 19.10 -17.43
CA LEU A 140 29.60 19.76 -18.34
C LEU A 140 30.96 19.84 -17.65
N VAL A 141 31.98 19.21 -18.23
CA VAL A 141 33.34 19.15 -17.69
C VAL A 141 34.18 20.25 -18.36
N PRO A 142 34.84 21.13 -17.58
CA PRO A 142 35.78 22.09 -18.13
C PRO A 142 36.88 21.39 -18.93
N THR A 143 37.12 21.85 -20.14
CA THR A 143 38.16 21.29 -21.01
C THR A 143 39.51 21.79 -20.51
N VAL A 144 40.23 20.97 -19.76
CA VAL A 144 41.64 21.23 -19.48
C VAL A 144 42.39 20.96 -20.78
N PRO A 145 43.16 21.91 -21.34
CA PRO A 145 44.00 21.62 -22.48
C PRO A 145 44.95 20.49 -22.07
N ASP A 146 44.88 19.37 -22.80
CA ASP A 146 45.79 18.25 -22.60
C ASP A 146 47.20 18.79 -22.85
N GLY A 147 47.90 19.12 -21.77
CA GLY A 147 49.30 19.53 -21.81
C GLY A 147 50.11 18.30 -22.20
N ASP A 148 50.17 18.00 -23.50
CA ASP A 148 51.15 17.08 -24.07
C ASP A 148 52.53 17.67 -23.76
N GLY A 149 53.06 17.28 -22.61
CA GLY A 149 54.38 17.66 -22.13
C GLY A 149 55.44 17.03 -23.02
N ASP A 150 55.99 17.83 -23.93
CA ASP A 150 57.32 17.60 -24.48
C ASP A 150 58.03 18.91 -24.91
N ASN A 151 57.63 20.06 -24.35
CA ASN A 151 58.32 21.34 -24.59
C ASN A 151 58.83 21.90 -23.26
N ASP A 152 59.95 21.34 -22.78
CA ASP A 152 60.64 21.75 -21.55
C ASP A 152 61.45 23.07 -21.67
N ASP A 153 61.46 23.75 -22.83
CA ASP A 153 62.41 24.84 -23.08
C ASP A 153 61.80 26.13 -23.70
N ALA A 154 60.81 26.75 -23.05
CA ALA A 154 60.43 28.11 -23.42
C ALA A 154 59.90 28.95 -22.25
N ASP A 155 60.81 29.74 -21.66
CA ASP A 155 60.50 30.98 -20.94
C ASP A 155 59.55 31.83 -21.80
N SER A 156 58.27 31.90 -21.42
CA SER A 156 57.33 32.78 -22.09
C SER A 156 56.24 33.23 -21.13
N ASP A 157 56.38 34.48 -20.69
CA ASP A 157 55.41 35.30 -19.93
C ASP A 157 54.10 35.59 -20.72
N THR A 158 53.62 34.63 -21.52
CA THR A 158 52.43 34.78 -22.36
C THR A 158 51.20 34.26 -21.60
N GLU A 159 50.77 35.01 -20.58
CA GLU A 159 49.41 34.95 -20.04
C GLU A 159 48.41 35.54 -21.06
N MET A 160 48.26 34.92 -22.24
CA MET A 160 47.27 35.36 -23.22
C MET A 160 46.35 34.23 -23.66
N ALA A 161 45.08 34.41 -23.30
CA ALA A 161 43.89 33.83 -23.90
C ALA A 161 43.70 32.31 -23.77
N LEU A 162 43.40 31.87 -22.54
CA LEU A 162 42.69 30.61 -22.28
C LEU A 162 41.18 30.78 -22.58
N GLU A 163 40.83 31.39 -23.72
CA GLU A 163 39.45 31.73 -24.07
C GLU A 163 38.75 30.59 -24.82
N ASP A 164 37.66 30.11 -24.22
CA ASP A 164 36.48 29.52 -24.86
C ASP A 164 36.60 28.17 -25.58
N LEU A 165 37.36 27.21 -25.02
CA LEU A 165 37.07 25.81 -25.38
C LEU A 165 35.68 25.43 -24.82
N PRO A 166 34.73 24.98 -25.66
CA PRO A 166 33.41 24.60 -25.19
C PRO A 166 33.54 23.44 -24.18
N PRO A 167 32.79 23.47 -23.07
CA PRO A 167 32.87 22.40 -22.07
C PRO A 167 32.47 21.07 -22.70
N LYS A 168 33.24 20.02 -22.40
CA LYS A 168 32.99 18.67 -22.90
C LYS A 168 31.88 18.00 -22.07
N PRO A 169 30.95 17.24 -22.68
CA PRO A 169 29.96 16.48 -21.93
C PRO A 169 30.64 15.34 -21.17
N GLY A 170 30.32 15.21 -19.88
CA GLY A 170 30.75 14.13 -19.00
C GLY A 170 29.59 13.56 -18.19
N MET A 171 29.88 12.51 -17.43
CA MET A 171 28.93 11.82 -16.56
C MET A 171 29.45 11.82 -15.13
N LEU A 172 28.56 12.11 -14.17
CA LEU A 172 28.87 12.07 -12.75
C LEU A 172 28.03 10.97 -12.08
N VAL A 173 28.69 10.02 -11.41
CA VAL A 173 28.03 9.05 -10.55
C VAL A 173 27.58 9.76 -9.28
N THR A 174 26.27 9.90 -9.10
CA THR A 174 25.67 10.63 -7.96
C THR A 174 25.17 9.73 -6.85
N SER A 175 24.91 8.45 -7.16
CA SER A 175 24.46 7.45 -6.19
C SER A 175 24.73 6.04 -6.70
N ILE A 176 24.87 5.10 -5.76
CA ILE A 176 25.01 3.67 -6.03
C ILE A 176 23.86 2.96 -5.31
N CYS A 177 23.07 2.18 -6.04
CA CYS A 177 21.91 1.48 -5.51
C CYS A 177 22.17 -0.03 -5.48
N GLY A 178 22.13 -0.62 -4.28
CA GLY A 178 22.18 -2.08 -4.07
C GLY A 178 20.80 -2.74 -4.01
N SER A 179 19.73 -1.95 -3.94
CA SER A 179 18.35 -2.43 -3.92
C SER A 179 17.42 -1.44 -4.62
N HIS A 180 16.22 -1.92 -4.95
CA HIS A 180 15.10 -1.11 -5.38
C HIS A 180 13.86 -1.44 -4.55
N LEU A 181 12.92 -0.51 -4.52
CA LEU A 181 11.63 -0.66 -3.86
C LEU A 181 10.61 -1.09 -4.91
N GLU A 182 9.95 -2.21 -4.66
CA GLU A 182 8.86 -2.74 -5.47
C GLU A 182 7.52 -2.39 -4.81
N LEU A 183 6.54 -2.03 -5.63
CA LEU A 183 5.19 -1.68 -5.19
C LEU A 183 4.21 -2.79 -5.57
N ILE A 184 3.63 -3.43 -4.56
CA ILE A 184 2.66 -4.52 -4.75
C ILE A 184 1.27 -3.99 -4.42
N PRO A 185 0.32 -3.96 -5.39
CA PRO A 185 -1.06 -3.56 -5.12
C PRO A 185 -1.64 -4.41 -3.98
N SER A 186 -2.24 -3.75 -3.00
CA SER A 186 -2.81 -4.39 -1.81
C SER A 186 -4.24 -3.91 -1.61
N LYS A 187 -5.09 -4.80 -1.10
CA LYS A 187 -6.46 -4.47 -0.68
C LYS A 187 -6.63 -4.86 0.79
N PRO A 188 -6.13 -4.03 1.72
CA PRO A 188 -6.21 -4.32 3.14
C PRO A 188 -7.67 -4.33 3.60
N ASP A 189 -8.01 -5.28 4.48
CA ASP A 189 -9.31 -5.29 5.15
C ASP A 189 -9.35 -4.16 6.17
N THR A 190 -9.82 -3.00 5.70
CA THR A 190 -9.78 -1.76 6.47
C THR A 190 -10.78 -1.79 7.62
N GLU A 191 -11.92 -2.48 7.46
CA GLU A 191 -12.88 -2.69 8.56
C GLU A 191 -12.20 -3.43 9.71
N LEU A 192 -11.49 -4.53 9.42
CA LEU A 192 -10.81 -5.32 10.44
C LEU A 192 -9.68 -4.53 11.13
N ILE A 193 -8.91 -3.75 10.36
CA ILE A 193 -7.89 -2.84 10.91
C ILE A 193 -8.56 -1.85 11.88
N LEU A 194 -9.61 -1.16 11.45
CA LEU A 194 -10.30 -0.17 12.28
C LEU A 194 -10.96 -0.80 13.51
N ARG A 195 -11.50 -2.01 13.41
CA ARG A 195 -12.05 -2.74 14.56
C ARG A 195 -11.01 -3.01 15.65
N SER A 196 -9.74 -3.18 15.26
CA SER A 196 -8.63 -3.35 16.20
C SER A 196 -8.10 -2.04 16.78
N LEU A 197 -8.28 -0.92 16.07
CA LEU A 197 -7.80 0.40 16.49
C LEU A 197 -8.82 1.19 17.31
N LEU A 198 -10.12 0.99 17.06
CA LEU A 198 -11.20 1.78 17.65
C LEU A 198 -11.81 1.11 18.87
N ALA A 199 -12.05 1.91 19.92
CA ALA A 199 -12.83 1.48 21.07
C ALA A 199 -14.30 1.22 20.66
N GLU A 200 -14.89 0.18 21.25
CA GLU A 200 -16.27 -0.20 20.99
C GLU A 200 -17.24 0.56 21.89
N TYR A 201 -18.30 1.10 21.30
CA TYR A 201 -19.39 1.80 21.95
C TYR A 201 -20.62 0.87 22.03
N PRO A 202 -20.87 0.21 23.19
CA PRO A 202 -21.96 -0.76 23.31
C PRO A 202 -23.32 -0.12 23.59
N SER A 203 -23.43 0.89 24.44
CA SER A 203 -24.71 1.55 24.68
C SER A 203 -24.49 2.94 25.30
N PRO A 204 -25.48 3.84 25.21
CA PRO A 204 -25.43 5.12 25.92
C PRO A 204 -25.37 4.96 27.44
N GLU A 205 -25.92 3.89 27.99
CA GLU A 205 -25.86 3.58 29.42
C GLU A 205 -24.47 3.10 29.87
N THR A 206 -23.71 2.49 28.95
CA THR A 206 -22.39 1.91 29.22
C THR A 206 -21.35 2.43 28.23
N PRO A 207 -21.10 3.75 28.18
CA PRO A 207 -20.15 4.30 27.22
C PRO A 207 -18.75 3.78 27.54
N PRO A 208 -17.90 3.59 26.52
CA PRO A 208 -16.54 3.13 26.72
C PRO A 208 -15.74 4.16 27.53
N LYS A 209 -14.83 3.68 28.38
CA LYS A 209 -13.98 4.56 29.19
C LYS A 209 -13.11 5.42 28.26
N ARG A 210 -13.35 6.73 28.28
CA ARG A 210 -12.60 7.70 27.48
C ARG A 210 -11.13 7.73 27.92
N PRO A 211 -10.16 7.52 27.01
CA PRO A 211 -8.74 7.70 27.32
C PRO A 211 -8.41 9.18 27.56
N SER A 212 -7.27 9.48 28.20
CA SER A 212 -6.85 10.86 28.45
C SER A 212 -6.57 11.65 27.18
N ASP A 213 -6.08 10.97 26.14
CA ASP A 213 -5.84 11.52 24.80
C ASP A 213 -6.61 10.67 23.77
N PRO A 214 -7.89 10.96 23.53
CA PRO A 214 -8.71 10.20 22.59
C PRO A 214 -8.29 10.46 21.15
N PRO A 215 -7.96 9.42 20.37
CA PRO A 215 -7.60 9.61 18.97
C PRO A 215 -8.81 10.12 18.19
N SER A 216 -8.65 11.19 17.43
CA SER A 216 -9.67 11.68 16.50
C SER A 216 -9.69 10.87 15.21
N LYS A 217 -10.74 10.99 14.39
CA LYS A 217 -10.81 10.33 13.07
C LYS A 217 -9.63 10.71 12.19
N ALA A 218 -9.22 11.97 12.24
CA ALA A 218 -8.07 12.48 11.48
C ALA A 218 -6.75 11.82 11.95
N HIS A 219 -6.58 11.63 13.26
CA HIS A 219 -5.43 10.93 13.83
C HIS A 219 -5.42 9.46 13.38
N VAL A 220 -6.55 8.76 13.53
CA VAL A 220 -6.67 7.35 13.10
C VAL A 220 -6.40 7.20 11.59
N LEU A 221 -6.86 8.13 10.75
CA LEU A 221 -6.57 8.13 9.30
C LEU A 221 -5.08 8.30 8.97
N GLN A 222 -4.35 9.09 9.76
CA GLN A 222 -2.91 9.29 9.57
C GLN A 222 -2.14 8.02 9.93
N ASP A 223 -2.56 7.33 11.00
CA ASP A 223 -1.90 6.12 11.50
C ASP A 223 -2.35 4.84 10.80
N THR A 224 -3.46 4.88 10.06
CA THR A 224 -3.95 3.71 9.32
C THR A 224 -3.22 3.60 7.98
N PRO A 225 -2.50 2.49 7.70
CA PRO A 225 -1.72 2.29 6.48
C PRO A 225 -2.61 1.89 5.29
N VAL A 226 -3.58 2.75 4.95
CA VAL A 226 -4.50 2.59 3.82
C VAL A 226 -4.75 3.94 3.13
N SER A 227 -5.25 3.92 1.89
CA SER A 227 -5.62 5.13 1.15
C SER A 227 -6.81 5.85 1.78
N ASP A 228 -6.98 7.13 1.46
CA ASP A 228 -8.05 7.92 2.07
C ASP A 228 -9.45 7.39 1.68
N ALA A 229 -9.62 6.88 0.45
CA ALA A 229 -10.88 6.26 0.03
C ALA A 229 -11.14 4.90 0.72
N GLU A 230 -10.11 4.06 0.86
CA GLU A 230 -10.25 2.78 1.57
C GLU A 230 -10.54 3.00 3.06
N PHE A 231 -9.91 4.00 3.69
CA PHE A 231 -10.23 4.42 5.05
C PHE A 231 -11.68 4.88 5.17
N ALA A 232 -12.14 5.74 4.25
CA ALA A 232 -13.51 6.23 4.27
C ALA A 232 -14.54 5.09 4.15
N GLN A 233 -14.27 4.11 3.28
CA GLN A 233 -15.13 2.93 3.15
C GLN A 233 -15.07 2.04 4.40
N GLY A 234 -13.87 1.72 4.89
CA GLY A 234 -13.70 0.94 6.11
C GLY A 234 -14.33 1.60 7.34
N TRP A 235 -14.34 2.93 7.41
CA TRP A 235 -14.99 3.71 8.46
C TRP A 235 -16.52 3.51 8.44
N ILE A 236 -17.12 3.43 7.25
CA ILE A 236 -18.54 3.09 7.08
C ILE A 236 -18.78 1.62 7.45
N ASP A 237 -17.95 0.72 6.93
CA ASP A 237 -18.10 -0.73 7.12
C ASP A 237 -17.95 -1.16 8.58
N ALA A 238 -17.11 -0.46 9.34
CA ALA A 238 -16.91 -0.65 10.78
C ALA A 238 -17.95 0.07 11.64
N THR A 239 -18.93 0.77 11.04
CA THR A 239 -19.91 1.61 11.75
C THR A 239 -19.26 2.60 12.72
N ALA A 240 -18.17 3.23 12.26
CA ALA A 240 -17.38 4.15 13.06
C ALA A 240 -17.94 5.58 13.05
N PHE A 241 -17.72 6.30 14.15
CA PHE A 241 -18.14 7.68 14.34
C PHE A 241 -17.23 8.42 15.33
N GLU A 242 -17.41 9.73 15.44
CA GLU A 242 -16.70 10.54 16.44
C GLU A 242 -17.66 10.94 17.56
N LEU A 243 -17.25 10.71 18.80
CA LEU A 243 -17.95 11.13 20.01
C LEU A 243 -17.10 12.20 20.69
N ASP A 244 -17.51 13.47 20.58
CA ASP A 244 -16.75 14.62 21.13
C ASP A 244 -15.26 14.63 20.69
N GLY A 245 -15.03 14.38 19.40
CA GLY A 245 -13.69 14.29 18.80
C GLY A 245 -12.93 12.98 19.07
N TRP A 246 -13.55 12.00 19.72
CA TRP A 246 -13.00 10.66 19.92
C TRP A 246 -13.53 9.68 18.89
N ALA A 247 -12.65 9.09 18.09
CA ALA A 247 -12.96 8.03 17.17
C ALA A 247 -13.33 6.73 17.91
N VAL A 248 -14.56 6.28 17.71
CA VAL A 248 -15.12 5.05 18.27
C VAL A 248 -15.84 4.26 17.18
N ARG A 249 -16.11 2.99 17.44
CA ARG A 249 -16.99 2.17 16.61
C ARG A 249 -18.20 1.72 17.40
N LEU A 250 -19.35 1.64 16.74
CA LEU A 250 -20.54 1.10 17.36
C LEU A 250 -20.39 -0.42 17.55
N SER A 251 -20.96 -0.98 18.62
CA SER A 251 -21.05 -2.44 18.72
C SER A 251 -22.02 -2.98 17.67
N PRO A 252 -21.79 -4.16 17.07
CA PRO A 252 -22.68 -4.68 16.04
C PRO A 252 -24.12 -4.90 16.52
N ALA A 253 -24.31 -5.26 17.79
CA ALA A 253 -25.64 -5.42 18.38
C ALA A 253 -26.39 -4.08 18.48
N SER A 254 -25.68 -3.03 18.88
CA SER A 254 -26.21 -1.67 18.97
C SER A 254 -26.53 -1.09 17.60
N ALA A 255 -25.68 -1.36 16.61
CA ALA A 255 -25.91 -0.99 15.22
C ALA A 255 -27.22 -1.60 14.70
N LEU A 256 -27.48 -2.88 14.99
CA LEU A 256 -28.75 -3.54 14.66
C LEU A 256 -29.96 -2.94 15.38
N LEU A 257 -29.80 -2.55 16.64
CA LEU A 257 -30.87 -1.89 17.41
C LEU A 257 -31.23 -0.55 16.77
N ILE A 258 -30.25 0.34 16.58
CA ILE A 258 -30.46 1.64 15.93
C ILE A 258 -31.06 1.45 14.54
N PHE A 259 -30.55 0.50 13.75
CA PHE A 259 -31.08 0.22 12.42
C PHE A 259 -32.58 -0.12 12.47
N ARG A 260 -32.98 -1.04 13.36
CA ARG A 260 -34.38 -1.44 13.53
C ARG A 260 -35.25 -0.26 13.95
N SER A 261 -34.84 0.49 14.97
CA SER A 261 -35.60 1.65 15.47
C SER A 261 -35.75 2.72 14.38
N VAL A 262 -34.66 3.12 13.71
CA VAL A 262 -34.71 4.10 12.61
C VAL A 262 -35.62 3.61 11.48
N THR A 263 -35.53 2.34 11.08
CA THR A 263 -36.45 1.83 10.05
C THR A 263 -37.90 1.92 10.53
N THR A 264 -38.23 1.44 11.73
CA THR A 264 -39.59 1.51 12.29
C THR A 264 -40.13 2.93 12.32
N ILE A 265 -39.33 3.90 12.78
CA ILE A 265 -39.68 5.33 12.80
C ILE A 265 -39.98 5.81 11.38
N MET A 266 -39.12 5.50 10.40
CA MET A 266 -39.33 5.92 9.02
C MET A 266 -40.61 5.32 8.42
N TYR A 267 -40.94 4.06 8.75
CA TYR A 267 -42.21 3.45 8.35
C TYR A 267 -43.43 4.11 8.99
N ALA A 268 -43.33 4.53 10.25
CA ALA A 268 -44.41 5.19 10.98
C ALA A 268 -44.61 6.65 10.56
N ALA A 269 -43.51 7.38 10.31
CA ALA A 269 -43.51 8.78 9.89
C ALA A 269 -43.97 8.98 8.44
N SER A 270 -43.95 7.92 7.62
CA SER A 270 -44.33 7.97 6.21
C SER A 270 -45.85 8.09 6.03
N GLY A 271 -46.38 9.29 6.21
CA GLY A 271 -47.68 9.69 5.69
C GLY A 271 -47.71 9.66 4.16
N VAL A 272 -47.89 8.47 3.58
CA VAL A 272 -48.40 8.21 2.21
C VAL A 272 -47.43 8.41 1.02
N ASP A 273 -46.19 8.85 1.18
CA ASP A 273 -45.23 8.80 0.05
C ASP A 273 -43.91 8.13 0.45
N ASN A 274 -43.67 6.93 -0.07
CA ASN A 274 -42.47 6.10 0.15
C ASN A 274 -41.22 6.67 -0.56
N THR A 275 -41.10 8.00 -0.59
CA THR A 275 -40.09 8.76 -1.33
C THR A 275 -38.67 8.42 -0.86
N TRP A 276 -38.49 8.15 0.44
CA TRP A 276 -37.21 7.69 1.01
C TRP A 276 -36.70 6.37 0.42
N ARG A 277 -37.54 5.59 -0.27
CA ARG A 277 -37.13 4.38 -1.00
C ARG A 277 -36.75 4.66 -2.45
N THR A 278 -37.44 5.58 -3.10
CA THR A 278 -37.34 5.79 -4.55
C THR A 278 -36.50 7.01 -4.90
N ALA A 279 -36.90 8.19 -4.42
CA ALA A 279 -36.24 9.47 -4.67
C ALA A 279 -35.08 9.73 -3.70
N GLY A 280 -35.15 9.13 -2.51
CA GLY A 280 -34.24 9.38 -1.40
C GLY A 280 -34.69 10.55 -0.55
N VAL A 281 -34.08 10.68 0.62
CA VAL A 281 -34.41 11.69 1.62
C VAL A 281 -33.13 12.31 2.19
N ASP A 282 -33.18 13.58 2.58
CA ASP A 282 -32.05 14.22 3.25
C ASP A 282 -31.87 13.62 4.65
N ILE A 283 -30.61 13.49 5.08
CA ILE A 283 -30.32 12.95 6.41
C ILE A 283 -30.96 13.78 7.52
N SER A 284 -31.13 15.08 7.33
CA SER A 284 -31.74 15.99 8.30
C SER A 284 -33.23 15.68 8.52
N ASP A 285 -33.94 15.25 7.48
CA ASP A 285 -35.34 14.84 7.60
C ASP A 285 -35.47 13.51 8.35
N ILE A 286 -34.56 12.54 8.10
CA ILE A 286 -34.49 11.30 8.88
C ILE A 286 -34.22 11.63 10.36
N MET A 287 -33.21 12.46 10.62
CA MET A 287 -32.85 12.83 12.00
C MET A 287 -33.97 13.59 12.70
N ARG A 288 -34.74 14.43 11.98
CA ARG A 288 -35.92 15.09 12.53
C ARG A 288 -36.99 14.08 12.94
N ALA A 289 -37.30 13.10 12.09
CA ALA A 289 -38.25 12.05 12.42
C ALA A 289 -37.80 11.23 13.65
N VAL A 290 -36.50 10.95 13.76
CA VAL A 290 -35.92 10.27 14.92
C VAL A 290 -36.02 11.12 16.19
N ASP A 291 -35.74 12.42 16.10
CA ASP A 291 -35.86 13.36 17.22
C ASP A 291 -37.35 13.53 17.67
N GLU A 292 -38.32 13.43 16.76
CA GLU A 292 -39.77 13.53 17.05
C GLU A 292 -40.34 12.30 17.75
N ASP A 293 -39.84 11.09 17.44
CA ASP A 293 -40.30 9.84 18.05
C ASP A 293 -39.72 9.63 19.47
N GLY A 294 -38.47 10.03 19.68
CA GLY A 294 -37.81 9.99 20.99
C GLY A 294 -37.20 8.64 21.39
N GLU A 295 -37.44 7.54 20.66
CA GLU A 295 -36.88 6.21 21.00
C GLU A 295 -35.34 6.20 21.04
N LEU A 296 -34.69 7.06 20.26
CA LEU A 296 -33.22 7.14 20.16
C LEU A 296 -32.63 8.42 20.76
N GLU A 297 -33.34 9.13 21.64
CA GLU A 297 -32.89 10.41 22.22
C GLU A 297 -31.53 10.30 22.93
N ASP A 298 -31.28 9.18 23.63
CA ASP A 298 -30.03 8.95 24.38
C ASP A 298 -28.84 8.57 23.48
N TRP A 299 -29.08 8.21 22.21
CA TRP A 299 -28.00 7.81 21.31
C TRP A 299 -27.29 9.02 20.71
N PRO A 300 -25.94 9.01 20.63
CA PRO A 300 -25.21 10.06 19.92
C PRO A 300 -25.70 10.17 18.47
N LYS A 301 -26.05 11.38 18.03
CA LYS A 301 -26.54 11.60 16.65
C LYS A 301 -25.58 11.05 15.60
N ASP A 302 -24.27 11.10 15.85
CA ASP A 302 -23.27 10.55 14.93
C ASP A 302 -23.24 9.01 14.87
N ALA A 303 -23.68 8.31 15.93
CA ALA A 303 -23.88 6.87 15.90
C ALA A 303 -25.05 6.49 14.97
N ILE A 304 -26.15 7.24 15.06
CA ILE A 304 -27.32 7.09 14.17
C ILE A 304 -26.92 7.33 12.72
N ARG A 305 -26.18 8.42 12.45
CA ARG A 305 -25.63 8.71 11.12
C ARG A 305 -24.67 7.61 10.63
N ALA A 306 -23.88 7.00 11.50
CA ALA A 306 -22.99 5.91 11.10
C ALA A 306 -23.76 4.68 10.63
N VAL A 307 -24.86 4.33 11.30
CA VAL A 307 -25.75 3.24 10.88
C VAL A 307 -26.41 3.58 9.54
N LEU A 308 -26.93 4.81 9.37
CA LEU A 308 -27.51 5.25 8.10
C LEU A 308 -26.52 5.18 6.93
N ARG A 309 -25.27 5.62 7.11
CA ARG A 309 -24.23 5.54 6.06
C ARG A 309 -23.91 4.10 5.64
N GLY A 310 -24.04 3.13 6.56
CA GLY A 310 -23.76 1.73 6.28
C GLY A 310 -24.94 0.99 5.68
N ALA A 311 -26.13 1.19 6.23
CA ALA A 311 -27.32 0.40 5.91
C ALA A 311 -28.16 0.95 4.76
N TRP A 312 -27.94 2.20 4.34
CA TRP A 312 -28.69 2.86 3.28
C TRP A 312 -27.76 3.26 2.13
N ASP A 313 -28.32 3.33 0.92
CA ASP A 313 -27.59 3.79 -0.25
C ASP A 313 -27.51 5.31 -0.26
N VAL A 314 -26.34 5.85 -0.62
CA VAL A 314 -26.13 7.29 -0.72
C VAL A 314 -25.98 7.68 -2.19
N LYS A 315 -26.89 8.53 -2.67
CA LYS A 315 -26.81 9.11 -4.01
C LYS A 315 -26.44 10.58 -3.90
N LYS A 316 -25.44 10.99 -4.67
CA LYS A 316 -25.07 12.40 -4.77
C LYS A 316 -25.96 13.10 -5.79
N GLY A 317 -26.72 14.09 -5.34
CA GLY A 317 -27.53 14.96 -6.18
C GLY A 317 -26.68 15.83 -7.11
N THR A 318 -27.34 16.45 -8.11
CA THR A 318 -26.69 17.37 -9.06
C THR A 318 -26.20 18.66 -8.39
N ASP A 319 -26.81 19.06 -7.29
CA ASP A 319 -26.44 20.16 -6.42
C ASP A 319 -25.34 19.80 -5.40
N GLY A 320 -24.94 18.52 -5.36
CA GLY A 320 -23.97 17.99 -4.41
C GLY A 320 -24.55 17.58 -3.06
N SER A 321 -25.87 17.70 -2.86
CA SER A 321 -26.56 17.14 -1.69
C SER A 321 -26.46 15.61 -1.67
N LEU A 322 -26.61 15.01 -0.49
CA LEU A 322 -26.60 13.56 -0.33
C LEU A 322 -28.02 13.10 -0.02
N ALA A 323 -28.61 12.34 -0.94
CA ALA A 323 -29.90 11.71 -0.75
C ALA A 323 -29.69 10.26 -0.30
N TYR A 324 -30.33 9.89 0.81
CA TYR A 324 -30.31 8.54 1.36
C TYR A 324 -31.51 7.75 0.81
N THR A 325 -31.25 6.64 0.15
CA THR A 325 -32.27 5.73 -0.37
C THR A 325 -32.21 4.39 0.36
N PHE A 326 -33.36 3.90 0.81
CA PHE A 326 -33.44 2.57 1.39
C PHE A 326 -33.62 1.52 0.30
N ASP A 327 -32.57 0.73 0.07
CA ASP A 327 -32.61 -0.46 -0.77
C ASP A 327 -32.76 -1.71 0.11
N ALA A 328 -33.80 -2.50 -0.13
CA ALA A 328 -34.14 -3.65 0.70
C ALA A 328 -33.07 -4.75 0.65
N ALA A 329 -32.40 -4.94 -0.49
CA ALA A 329 -31.37 -5.96 -0.64
C ALA A 329 -30.08 -5.56 0.10
N HIS A 330 -29.65 -4.31 -0.04
CA HIS A 330 -28.50 -3.75 0.67
C HIS A 330 -28.73 -3.73 2.18
N ALA A 331 -29.89 -3.25 2.64
CA ALA A 331 -30.25 -3.23 4.05
C ALA A 331 -30.31 -4.65 4.65
N ALA A 332 -30.90 -5.61 3.93
CA ALA A 332 -30.90 -7.01 4.35
C ALA A 332 -29.46 -7.54 4.50
N LYS A 333 -28.61 -7.37 3.47
CA LYS A 333 -27.20 -7.78 3.51
C LYS A 333 -26.45 -7.16 4.70
N TRP A 334 -26.62 -5.85 4.91
CA TRP A 334 -26.00 -5.13 6.01
C TRP A 334 -26.42 -5.71 7.38
N ALA A 335 -27.71 -5.96 7.59
CA ALA A 335 -28.21 -6.55 8.83
C ALA A 335 -27.66 -7.98 9.05
N GLY A 336 -27.61 -8.79 8.00
CA GLY A 336 -27.07 -10.15 8.05
C GLY A 336 -25.60 -10.18 8.48
N LYS A 337 -24.78 -9.29 7.90
CA LYS A 337 -23.38 -9.07 8.31
C LYS A 337 -23.29 -8.71 9.79
N HIS A 338 -24.13 -7.80 10.28
CA HIS A 338 -24.06 -7.35 11.67
C HIS A 338 -24.53 -8.42 12.68
N ILE A 339 -25.44 -9.33 12.30
CA ILE A 339 -25.82 -10.47 13.15
C ILE A 339 -24.63 -11.42 13.34
N LEU A 340 -23.89 -11.70 12.26
CA LEU A 340 -22.67 -12.50 12.32
C LEU A 340 -21.59 -11.80 13.17
N LEU A 341 -21.39 -10.50 12.96
CA LEU A 341 -20.43 -9.69 13.72
C LEU A 341 -20.76 -9.59 15.21
N ALA A 342 -22.05 -9.54 15.57
CA ALA A 342 -22.49 -9.50 16.96
C ALA A 342 -22.25 -10.84 17.69
N ASN A 343 -22.00 -11.92 16.95
CA ASN A 343 -21.86 -13.27 17.48
C ASN A 343 -20.66 -14.00 16.86
N PRO A 344 -19.43 -13.46 16.96
CA PRO A 344 -18.27 -13.95 16.20
C PRO A 344 -17.89 -15.40 16.52
N ASP A 345 -18.08 -15.81 17.78
CA ASP A 345 -17.76 -17.16 18.27
C ASP A 345 -18.93 -18.13 18.17
N LYS A 346 -20.13 -17.63 17.86
CA LYS A 346 -21.34 -18.44 17.80
C LYS A 346 -21.41 -19.16 16.47
N SER A 347 -21.69 -20.45 16.53
CA SER A 347 -22.05 -21.25 15.37
C SER A 347 -23.57 -21.33 15.30
N PHE A 348 -24.15 -21.01 14.15
CA PHE A 348 -25.59 -21.06 13.93
C PHE A 348 -25.94 -22.24 13.04
N HIS A 349 -27.07 -22.90 13.29
CA HIS A 349 -27.71 -23.65 12.21
C HIS A 349 -28.26 -22.66 11.16
N GLU A 350 -28.15 -22.99 9.88
CA GLU A 350 -28.61 -22.14 8.77
C GLU A 350 -30.06 -21.65 8.95
N SER A 351 -30.98 -22.54 9.33
CA SER A 351 -32.39 -22.19 9.57
C SER A 351 -32.55 -21.20 10.73
N GLN A 352 -31.79 -21.37 11.81
CA GLN A 352 -31.79 -20.47 12.97
C GLN A 352 -31.21 -19.10 12.59
N PHE A 353 -30.12 -19.07 11.83
CA PHE A 353 -29.52 -17.82 11.35
C PHE A 353 -30.49 -17.06 10.45
N LEU A 354 -31.07 -17.72 9.44
CA LEU A 354 -32.03 -17.10 8.53
C LEU A 354 -33.30 -16.61 9.25
N SER A 355 -33.79 -17.34 10.27
CA SER A 355 -34.89 -16.86 11.11
C SER A 355 -34.50 -15.59 11.85
N THR A 356 -33.37 -15.62 12.56
CA THR A 356 -32.85 -14.46 13.32
C THR A 356 -32.64 -13.26 12.41
N TRP A 357 -32.21 -13.48 11.17
CA TRP A 357 -32.00 -12.45 10.16
C TRP A 357 -33.33 -11.88 9.64
N ARG A 358 -34.34 -12.72 9.34
CA ARG A 358 -35.68 -12.24 8.97
C ARG A 358 -36.33 -11.42 10.08
N ASP A 359 -36.15 -11.83 11.34
CA ASP A 359 -36.66 -11.10 12.51
C ASP A 359 -35.93 -9.76 12.73
N ALA A 360 -34.78 -9.56 12.07
CA ALA A 360 -33.96 -8.36 12.21
C ALA A 360 -34.20 -7.27 11.18
N VAL A 361 -34.94 -7.57 10.13
CA VAL A 361 -35.16 -6.67 9.00
C VAL A 361 -36.65 -6.37 8.86
N PRO A 362 -37.03 -5.23 8.25
CA PRO A 362 -38.43 -4.96 7.95
C PRO A 362 -39.04 -5.99 6.98
N ALA A 363 -40.37 -6.07 6.95
CA ALA A 363 -41.10 -7.13 6.22
C ALA A 363 -40.84 -7.14 4.71
N ASP A 364 -40.48 -6.03 4.09
CA ASP A 364 -40.13 -5.93 2.67
C ASP A 364 -38.72 -6.46 2.35
N CYS A 365 -37.86 -6.59 3.36
CA CYS A 365 -36.50 -7.09 3.22
C CYS A 365 -36.43 -8.61 3.31
N THR A 366 -37.49 -9.29 3.76
CA THR A 366 -37.46 -10.74 4.05
C THR A 366 -37.17 -11.59 2.82
N ASP A 367 -37.58 -11.14 1.64
CA ASP A 367 -37.35 -11.83 0.36
C ASP A 367 -35.88 -11.74 -0.08
N HIS A 368 -35.12 -10.80 0.48
CA HIS A 368 -33.69 -10.62 0.21
C HIS A 368 -32.79 -11.32 1.24
N VAL A 369 -33.38 -11.96 2.26
CA VAL A 369 -32.63 -12.73 3.28
C VAL A 369 -32.18 -14.06 2.69
N ALA A 370 -30.95 -14.06 2.16
CA ALA A 370 -30.32 -15.22 1.56
C ALA A 370 -28.83 -15.31 1.93
N LEU A 371 -28.34 -16.51 2.26
CA LEU A 371 -26.92 -16.73 2.59
C LEU A 371 -25.97 -16.27 1.48
N ALA A 372 -26.36 -16.40 0.21
CA ALA A 372 -25.59 -15.95 -0.94
C ALA A 372 -25.26 -14.44 -0.90
N ALA A 373 -26.09 -13.61 -0.24
CA ALA A 373 -25.81 -12.19 -0.09
C ALA A 373 -24.61 -11.89 0.83
N LEU A 374 -24.22 -12.85 1.67
CA LEU A 374 -23.08 -12.76 2.61
C LEU A 374 -21.88 -13.60 2.15
N GLU A 375 -21.81 -13.99 0.87
CA GLU A 375 -20.69 -14.78 0.35
C GLU A 375 -19.33 -14.16 0.71
N GLY A 376 -18.41 -14.98 1.21
CA GLY A 376 -17.10 -14.56 1.69
C GLY A 376 -17.08 -14.01 3.13
N GLN A 377 -18.22 -13.83 3.79
CA GLN A 377 -18.30 -13.36 5.19
C GLN A 377 -18.56 -14.48 6.20
N TYR A 378 -18.89 -15.69 5.71
CA TYR A 378 -19.18 -16.85 6.55
C TYR A 378 -18.56 -18.13 5.96
N THR A 379 -18.28 -19.10 6.84
CA THR A 379 -18.03 -20.49 6.47
C THR A 379 -19.30 -21.30 6.70
N GLN A 380 -19.54 -22.29 5.85
CA GLN A 380 -20.63 -23.26 6.01
C GLN A 380 -20.06 -24.67 6.03
N SER A 381 -20.32 -25.39 7.12
CA SER A 381 -19.99 -26.82 7.17
C SER A 381 -21.01 -27.64 6.38
N ALA A 382 -20.66 -28.88 6.05
CA ALA A 382 -21.58 -29.84 5.42
C ALA A 382 -22.85 -30.13 6.25
N LEU A 383 -22.85 -29.81 7.55
CA LEU A 383 -24.00 -29.94 8.45
C LEU A 383 -24.91 -28.69 8.46
N GLY A 384 -24.67 -27.72 7.57
CA GLY A 384 -25.44 -26.48 7.51
C GLY A 384 -25.16 -25.54 8.69
N ILE A 385 -23.98 -25.65 9.31
CA ILE A 385 -23.54 -24.75 10.38
C ILE A 385 -22.83 -23.56 9.76
N VAL A 386 -23.32 -22.35 10.05
CA VAL A 386 -22.82 -21.06 9.60
C VAL A 386 -21.97 -20.42 10.71
N ARG A 387 -20.77 -19.95 10.38
CA ARG A 387 -19.88 -19.24 11.30
C ARG A 387 -19.22 -18.04 10.61
N TYR A 388 -19.09 -16.93 11.33
CA TYR A 388 -18.45 -15.72 10.82
C TYR A 388 -16.97 -15.94 10.49
N ILE A 389 -16.51 -15.42 9.34
CA ILE A 389 -15.09 -15.42 8.96
C ILE A 389 -14.48 -14.07 9.31
N HIS A 390 -13.40 -14.08 10.09
CA HIS A 390 -12.59 -12.87 10.29
C HIS A 390 -11.75 -12.65 9.03
N GLY A 391 -11.83 -11.45 8.43
CA GLY A 391 -11.54 -11.21 7.00
C GLY A 391 -10.18 -11.65 6.43
N SER A 392 -9.19 -12.00 7.26
CA SER A 392 -7.96 -12.66 6.79
C SER A 392 -8.20 -14.06 6.19
N ALA A 393 -9.18 -14.81 6.68
CA ALA A 393 -9.46 -16.17 6.18
C ALA A 393 -10.34 -16.15 4.91
N ALA A 394 -11.14 -15.09 4.73
CA ALA A 394 -12.02 -14.93 3.57
C ALA A 394 -11.25 -14.79 2.25
N ALA A 395 -10.14 -14.04 2.27
CA ALA A 395 -9.28 -13.87 1.09
C ALA A 395 -8.56 -15.16 0.68
N ALA A 396 -8.20 -16.02 1.65
CA ALA A 396 -7.56 -17.30 1.39
C ALA A 396 -8.54 -18.34 0.82
N GLU A 397 -9.77 -18.38 1.34
CA GLU A 397 -10.79 -19.35 0.88
C GLU A 397 -11.41 -18.94 -0.47
N ALA A 398 -11.68 -17.65 -0.70
CA ALA A 398 -12.22 -17.17 -1.98
C ALA A 398 -11.27 -17.44 -3.17
N SER A 399 -9.95 -17.45 -2.93
CA SER A 399 -8.97 -17.84 -3.95
C SER A 399 -8.89 -19.36 -4.19
N SER A 400 -9.47 -20.18 -3.30
CA SER A 400 -9.42 -21.64 -3.36
C SER A 400 -10.65 -22.26 -4.04
N THR A 401 -11.81 -21.57 -4.00
CA THR A 401 -13.09 -22.06 -4.53
C THR A 401 -13.17 -22.02 -6.06
N SER A 402 -12.29 -21.28 -6.75
CA SER A 402 -12.23 -21.28 -8.23
C SER A 402 -11.31 -22.36 -8.83
N SER A 403 -10.74 -23.27 -8.03
CA SER A 403 -9.79 -24.25 -8.56
C SER A 403 -9.74 -25.59 -7.81
N SER A 404 -10.87 -26.25 -7.62
CA SER A 404 -10.90 -27.63 -7.11
C SER A 404 -11.68 -28.60 -8.01
N SER A 405 -11.09 -28.92 -9.17
CA SER A 405 -11.20 -30.24 -9.78
C SER A 405 -9.88 -30.64 -10.46
N ALA A 406 -8.83 -30.92 -9.67
CA ALA A 406 -7.77 -31.85 -10.06
C ALA A 406 -6.80 -32.07 -8.88
N ALA A 407 -6.97 -33.21 -8.22
CA ALA A 407 -6.05 -33.72 -7.22
C ALA A 407 -4.62 -33.89 -7.77
N SER A 408 -3.65 -33.48 -6.95
CA SER A 408 -2.34 -34.10 -6.74
C SER A 408 -1.51 -34.49 -7.97
N LYS A 409 -0.66 -33.58 -8.48
CA LYS A 409 0.66 -33.95 -9.03
C LYS A 409 1.71 -32.89 -8.70
N LYS A 410 2.54 -33.16 -7.68
CA LYS A 410 3.84 -32.52 -7.48
C LYS A 410 4.68 -32.71 -8.75
N LYS A 411 4.66 -31.74 -9.67
CA LYS A 411 5.48 -31.76 -10.89
C LYS A 411 6.72 -30.90 -10.70
N LYS A 412 7.85 -31.59 -10.78
CA LYS A 412 9.23 -31.10 -10.70
C LYS A 412 9.49 -30.00 -11.74
N TRP A 413 9.82 -28.81 -11.27
CA TRP A 413 10.29 -27.67 -12.06
C TRP A 413 11.46 -28.03 -13.01
N HIS A 414 12.33 -28.96 -12.60
CA HIS A 414 13.54 -29.34 -13.35
C HIS A 414 13.28 -30.04 -14.70
N GLU A 415 12.08 -30.55 -14.99
CA GLU A 415 11.77 -31.16 -16.30
C GLU A 415 11.50 -30.13 -17.40
N LYS A 416 11.08 -28.90 -17.06
CA LYS A 416 10.69 -27.89 -18.06
C LYS A 416 11.87 -27.32 -18.85
N PHE A 417 13.11 -27.43 -18.37
CA PHE A 417 14.29 -26.96 -19.12
C PHE A 417 14.87 -28.01 -20.08
N ALA A 418 14.60 -29.30 -19.86
CA ALA A 418 15.07 -30.36 -20.77
C ALA A 418 14.26 -30.40 -22.07
N ALA A 419 12.97 -30.05 -22.02
CA ALA A 419 12.07 -30.10 -23.18
C ALA A 419 12.37 -28.99 -24.22
N THR A 420 12.93 -27.85 -23.81
CA THR A 420 13.23 -26.73 -24.72
C THR A 420 14.46 -27.01 -25.58
N LYS A 421 15.41 -27.84 -25.10
CA LYS A 421 16.61 -28.20 -25.86
C LYS A 421 16.35 -29.23 -26.97
N LYS A 422 15.22 -29.95 -26.92
CA LYS A 422 14.88 -31.01 -27.90
C LYS A 422 14.02 -30.54 -29.07
N ARG A 423 13.43 -29.33 -29.01
CA ARG A 423 12.62 -28.75 -30.09
C ARG A 423 13.39 -27.89 -31.10
N ALA A 424 14.66 -27.58 -30.84
CA ALA A 424 15.50 -26.80 -31.76
C ALA A 424 16.23 -27.65 -32.83
N ALA A 425 16.02 -28.97 -32.87
CA ALA A 425 16.74 -29.88 -33.77
C ALA A 425 15.88 -30.53 -34.88
N SER A 426 14.58 -30.19 -35.01
CA SER A 426 13.74 -30.75 -36.08
C SER A 426 12.73 -29.74 -36.62
N ALA A 427 13.20 -28.78 -37.42
CA ALA A 427 12.35 -28.01 -38.31
C ALA A 427 13.19 -27.37 -39.43
N PHE A 428 13.69 -28.19 -40.35
CA PHE A 428 14.06 -27.74 -41.69
C PHE A 428 13.02 -28.30 -42.66
N ALA A 429 12.00 -27.50 -42.96
CA ALA A 429 11.12 -27.68 -44.10
C ALA A 429 10.46 -26.33 -44.43
N ALA A 430 10.79 -25.81 -45.61
CA ALA A 430 10.31 -24.52 -46.13
C ALA A 430 8.82 -24.56 -46.51
N PRO A 431 8.14 -23.39 -46.50
CA PRO A 431 7.02 -23.19 -47.40
C PRO A 431 7.16 -21.93 -48.27
N VAL A 432 7.03 -22.20 -49.57
CA VAL A 432 6.35 -21.50 -50.67
C VAL A 432 5.74 -20.11 -50.37
N TYR A 433 6.16 -19.16 -51.21
CA TYR A 433 5.73 -17.76 -51.32
C TYR A 433 4.31 -17.62 -51.91
N ALA A 434 3.48 -16.75 -51.32
CA ALA A 434 2.33 -16.12 -51.97
C ALA A 434 2.17 -14.65 -51.49
N PRO A 435 1.87 -13.68 -52.37
CA PRO A 435 2.02 -12.26 -52.06
C PRO A 435 0.78 -11.69 -51.35
N ARG A 436 1.00 -11.05 -50.19
CA ARG A 436 0.01 -10.15 -49.56
C ARG A 436 0.32 -8.71 -49.96
N LYS A 437 -0.69 -8.03 -50.51
CA LYS A 437 -0.71 -6.58 -50.74
C LYS A 437 -0.57 -5.84 -49.41
N THR A 438 0.47 -5.04 -49.26
CA THR A 438 0.67 -4.12 -48.14
C THR A 438 0.17 -2.73 -48.53
N ALA A 439 -0.70 -2.16 -47.69
CA ALA A 439 -0.98 -0.73 -47.70
C ALA A 439 0.15 -0.01 -46.93
N PRO A 440 0.57 1.19 -47.35
CA PRO A 440 1.68 1.89 -46.72
C PRO A 440 1.26 2.51 -45.36
N PRO A 441 2.18 2.62 -44.39
CA PRO A 441 1.93 3.35 -43.16
C PRO A 441 1.86 4.86 -43.43
N ALA A 442 0.89 5.51 -42.79
CA ALA A 442 0.73 6.96 -42.80
C ALA A 442 1.94 7.64 -42.14
N LEU A 443 2.62 8.45 -42.93
CA LEU A 443 3.73 9.32 -42.53
C LEU A 443 3.11 10.61 -41.98
N ILE A 444 3.10 10.79 -40.67
CA ILE A 444 2.69 12.08 -40.07
C ILE A 444 3.90 13.02 -40.14
N HIS A 445 3.83 13.94 -41.09
CA HIS A 445 4.70 15.11 -41.19
C HIS A 445 4.32 16.11 -40.10
N ILE A 446 5.18 16.32 -39.10
CA ILE A 446 5.07 17.46 -38.19
C ILE A 446 5.98 18.57 -38.73
N THR A 447 5.36 19.58 -39.32
CA THR A 447 6.02 20.82 -39.75
C THR A 447 6.29 21.71 -38.54
N ARG A 448 7.53 22.17 -38.40
CA ARG A 448 7.92 23.26 -37.49
C ARG A 448 7.34 24.58 -38.00
N GLY A 449 6.51 25.22 -37.19
CA GLY A 449 6.15 26.64 -37.30
C GLY A 449 6.42 27.32 -35.95
N PRO A 450 6.88 28.59 -35.92
CA PRO A 450 7.34 29.24 -34.70
C PRO A 450 6.14 29.76 -33.89
N ILE A 451 6.19 29.61 -32.56
CA ILE A 451 5.28 30.26 -31.61
C ILE A 451 6.15 31.00 -30.59
N PRO A 452 5.78 32.25 -30.23
CA PRO A 452 6.66 33.18 -29.55
C PRO A 452 6.85 32.83 -28.07
N LEU A 453 8.02 33.26 -27.59
CA LEU A 453 8.37 33.38 -26.18
C LEU A 453 7.27 34.15 -25.43
N ASN A 454 6.62 33.49 -24.47
CA ASN A 454 6.19 34.18 -23.27
C ASN A 454 6.43 33.32 -22.04
N SER A 455 7.11 33.97 -21.11
CA SER A 455 7.65 33.50 -19.85
C SER A 455 6.55 33.11 -18.87
N VAL A 456 6.57 31.86 -18.39
CA VAL A 456 6.16 31.51 -17.03
C VAL A 456 7.13 30.46 -16.50
N ARG A 457 8.14 30.89 -15.74
CA ARG A 457 8.96 30.00 -14.91
C ARG A 457 8.20 29.71 -13.63
N GLY A 458 7.79 28.46 -13.44
CA GLY A 458 7.50 27.88 -12.14
C GLY A 458 8.14 26.50 -12.08
N PRO A 459 8.83 26.11 -10.98
CA PRO A 459 9.44 24.79 -10.90
C PRO A 459 8.33 23.75 -10.62
N SER A 460 8.02 22.92 -11.62
CA SER A 460 7.24 21.70 -11.45
C SER A 460 8.07 20.67 -10.67
N SER A 461 8.15 20.83 -9.35
CA SER A 461 8.78 19.85 -8.46
C SER A 461 7.73 18.85 -7.98
N LEU A 462 7.89 17.59 -8.36
CA LEU A 462 7.18 16.47 -7.72
C LEU A 462 7.65 16.41 -6.26
N THR A 463 6.85 16.95 -5.35
CA THR A 463 7.18 16.93 -3.91
C THR A 463 6.56 15.69 -3.30
N ILE A 464 7.38 14.65 -3.13
CA ILE A 464 7.03 13.48 -2.31
C ILE A 464 7.27 13.90 -0.86
N PHE A 465 6.20 14.15 -0.11
CA PHE A 465 6.30 14.29 1.34
C PHE A 465 6.50 12.91 1.94
N ALA A 466 7.76 12.56 2.22
CA ALA A 466 8.10 11.43 3.07
C ALA A 466 8.75 11.97 4.34
N SER A 467 8.28 11.52 5.50
CA SER A 467 9.05 11.71 6.73
C SER A 467 10.34 10.90 6.59
N ILE A 468 11.50 11.57 6.59
CA ILE A 468 12.83 10.92 6.52
C ILE A 468 12.95 9.85 7.62
N ASP A 469 12.35 10.11 8.78
CA ASP A 469 12.22 9.18 9.91
C ASP A 469 11.53 7.85 9.55
N ALA A 470 10.53 7.86 8.65
CA ALA A 470 9.84 6.63 8.25
C ALA A 470 10.68 5.76 7.30
N ILE A 471 11.58 6.39 6.51
CA ILE A 471 12.44 5.70 5.54
C ILE A 471 13.66 5.09 6.23
N ASP A 472 14.31 5.80 7.16
CA ASP A 472 15.46 5.26 7.90
C ASP A 472 15.06 4.09 8.82
N ARG A 473 13.82 4.06 9.32
CA ARG A 473 13.28 2.95 10.14
C ARG A 473 13.12 1.63 9.37
N LEU A 474 13.01 1.65 8.04
CA LEU A 474 12.99 0.42 7.23
C LEU A 474 14.34 -0.32 7.24
N TYR A 475 15.44 0.35 7.57
CA TYR A 475 16.77 -0.26 7.63
C TYR A 475 17.09 -0.89 8.99
N THR A 476 16.56 -0.35 10.10
CA THR A 476 16.85 -0.87 11.45
C THR A 476 16.23 -2.24 11.71
N TYR A 477 15.19 -2.62 10.97
CA TYR A 477 14.49 -3.90 11.14
C TYR A 477 15.10 -5.07 10.35
N ASN A 478 15.99 -4.81 9.37
CA ASN A 478 16.60 -5.85 8.53
C ASN A 478 18.11 -6.07 8.81
N SER A 479 18.69 -5.36 9.78
CA SER A 479 20.09 -5.52 10.18
C SER A 479 20.29 -6.29 11.50
N HIS A 480 19.30 -7.06 11.93
CA HIS A 480 19.39 -7.98 13.06
C HIS A 480 18.96 -9.40 12.70
#